data_AF-A0A853AUC8-F1
#
_entry.id   AF-A0A853AUC8-F1
#
_cell.length_a   1.000
_cell.length_b   1.000
_cell.length_c   1.000
_cell.angle_alpha   90.00
_cell.angle_beta   90.00
_cell.angle_gamma   90.00
#
_symmetry.space_group_name_H-M   'P 1'
#
loop_
_entity.id
_entity.type
_entity.pdbx_description
1 polymer ?
#
loop_
_entity_poly.entity_id
_entity_poly.type
_entity_poly.pdbx_seq_one_letter_code
_entity_poly.pdbx_strand_id
1 'polypeptide(L)'
;MPIPIRPPDPGTVRLRYQLERTLHDGAVAEISALALELGMISDSTADEGVAARVEAVQHRVTGILDGLRCVGACIYPPVLASAGLGPGLRAVAEKLDLRLRLDLPRVELGQAARSRTGLLIADHFHTLRPGSLVRVRVRGRRIVRVSIIDQQPGGMPRRSHRAVLRCG
;
A
#
# COMPACT_ATOMS: atom_id res chain seq x y z
N MET A 1 -21.12 15.78 13.21
CA MET A 1 -21.35 15.42 11.80
C MET A 1 -20.09 14.75 11.24
N PRO A 2 -20.20 13.71 10.39
CA PRO A 2 -19.02 13.05 9.82
C PRO A 2 -18.34 13.93 8.76
N ILE A 3 -17.01 13.90 8.73
CA ILE A 3 -16.16 14.63 7.79
C ILE A 3 -16.24 13.96 6.41
N PRO A 4 -16.62 14.66 5.34
CA PRO A 4 -16.65 14.08 4.01
C PRO A 4 -15.23 13.79 3.49
N ILE A 5 -15.02 12.58 2.96
CA ILE A 5 -13.81 12.24 2.19
C ILE A 5 -14.23 12.11 0.73
N ARG A 6 -13.52 12.84 -0.14
CA ARG A 6 -13.72 12.73 -1.58
C ARG A 6 -13.08 11.43 -2.07
N PRO A 7 -13.83 10.52 -2.70
CA PRO A 7 -13.24 9.33 -3.27
C PRO A 7 -12.39 9.67 -4.50
N PRO A 8 -11.31 8.91 -4.76
CA PRO A 8 -10.56 9.07 -5.99
C PRO A 8 -11.46 8.74 -7.19
N ASP A 9 -11.31 9.51 -8.27
CA ASP A 9 -11.96 9.17 -9.53
C ASP A 9 -11.33 7.90 -10.15
N PRO A 10 -12.05 7.19 -11.02
CA PRO A 10 -11.53 5.96 -11.63
C PRO A 10 -10.23 6.17 -12.41
N GLY A 11 -10.04 7.33 -13.03
CA GLY A 11 -8.84 7.67 -13.80
C GLY A 11 -7.60 7.76 -12.92
N THR A 12 -7.68 8.46 -11.79
CA THR A 12 -6.59 8.53 -10.80
C THR A 12 -6.21 7.15 -10.25
N VAL A 13 -7.20 6.29 -9.97
CA VAL A 13 -6.89 4.93 -9.48
C VAL A 13 -6.15 4.12 -10.53
N ARG A 14 -6.59 4.18 -11.79
CA ARG A 14 -5.92 3.49 -12.90
C ARG A 14 -4.51 4.01 -13.12
N LEU A 15 -4.34 5.34 -13.12
CA LEU A 15 -3.04 5.99 -13.26
C LEU A 15 -2.08 5.57 -12.15
N ARG A 16 -2.50 5.64 -10.88
CA ARG A 16 -1.65 5.24 -9.74
C ARG A 16 -1.28 3.77 -9.80
N TYR A 17 -2.22 2.89 -10.15
CA TYR A 17 -1.92 1.47 -10.35
C TYR A 17 -0.90 1.25 -11.48
N GLN A 18 -1.05 1.94 -12.63
CA GLN A 18 -0.11 1.84 -13.74
C GLN A 18 1.28 2.36 -13.38
N LEU A 19 1.36 3.49 -12.67
CA LEU A 19 2.64 4.05 -12.21
C LEU A 19 3.38 3.09 -11.26
N GLU A 20 2.65 2.50 -10.31
CA GLU A 20 3.25 1.48 -9.44
C GLU A 20 3.72 0.26 -10.23
N ARG A 21 2.92 -0.24 -11.16
CA ARG A 21 3.29 -1.35 -12.05
C ARG A 21 4.52 -1.04 -12.90
N THR A 22 4.61 0.15 -13.50
CA THR A 22 5.79 0.57 -14.26
C THR A 22 7.04 0.62 -13.37
N LEU A 23 6.90 1.12 -12.14
CA LEU A 23 8.01 1.15 -11.18
C LEU A 23 8.45 -0.27 -10.79
N HIS A 24 7.49 -1.16 -10.53
CA HIS A 24 7.74 -2.52 -10.11
C HIS A 24 8.33 -3.38 -11.24
N ASP A 25 7.65 -3.42 -12.39
CA ASP A 25 8.01 -4.29 -13.51
C ASP A 25 9.21 -3.77 -14.31
N GLY A 26 9.48 -2.46 -14.26
CA GLY A 26 10.66 -1.85 -14.87
C GLY A 26 11.83 -1.78 -13.89
N ALA A 27 11.90 -0.67 -13.16
CA ALA A 27 13.08 -0.33 -12.36
C ALA A 27 13.38 -1.36 -11.24
N VAL A 28 12.37 -1.79 -10.48
CA VAL A 28 12.60 -2.73 -9.37
C VAL A 28 13.03 -4.11 -9.88
N ALA A 29 12.45 -4.60 -10.98
CA ALA A 29 12.81 -5.88 -11.58
C ALA A 29 14.25 -5.88 -12.12
N GLU A 30 14.62 -4.85 -12.90
CA GLU A 30 15.97 -4.71 -13.45
C GLU A 30 17.04 -4.59 -12.35
N ILE A 31 16.81 -3.74 -11.35
CA ILE A 31 17.76 -3.57 -10.25
C ILE A 31 17.86 -4.84 -9.39
N SER A 32 16.77 -5.61 -9.26
CA SER A 32 16.82 -6.91 -8.56
C SER A 32 17.66 -7.93 -9.32
N ALA A 33 17.60 -7.96 -10.64
CA ALA A 33 18.46 -8.81 -11.47
C ALA A 33 19.94 -8.44 -11.29
N LEU A 34 20.26 -7.14 -11.32
CA LEU A 34 21.63 -6.65 -11.05
C LEU A 34 22.11 -7.03 -9.65
N ALA A 35 21.25 -6.95 -8.63
CA ALA A 35 21.61 -7.37 -7.27
C ALA A 35 21.94 -8.86 -7.18
N LEU A 36 21.27 -9.71 -7.96
CA LEU A 36 21.57 -11.14 -8.06
C LEU A 36 22.89 -11.40 -8.78
N GLU A 37 23.14 -10.70 -9.89
CA GLU A 37 24.41 -10.78 -10.62
C GLU A 37 25.60 -10.39 -9.76
N LEU A 38 25.48 -9.31 -8.96
CA LEU A 38 26.50 -8.92 -7.98
C LEU A 38 26.75 -10.02 -6.95
N GLY A 39 25.70 -10.70 -6.47
CA GLY A 39 25.86 -11.85 -5.56
C GLY A 39 26.66 -12.98 -6.18
N MET A 40 26.37 -13.34 -7.43
CA MET A 40 27.12 -14.39 -8.14
C MET A 40 28.60 -14.02 -8.37
N ILE A 41 28.89 -12.74 -8.62
CA ILE A 41 30.28 -12.25 -8.72
C ILE A 41 30.99 -12.35 -7.38
N SER A 42 30.29 -11.99 -6.29
CA SER A 42 30.82 -12.11 -4.93
C SER A 42 31.15 -13.56 -4.57
N ASP A 43 30.29 -14.51 -4.95
CA ASP A 43 30.46 -15.93 -4.64
C ASP A 43 31.52 -16.63 -5.50
N SER A 44 31.86 -16.08 -6.67
CA SER A 44 32.82 -16.67 -7.61
C SER A 44 34.23 -16.12 -7.51
N THR A 45 34.46 -15.04 -6.76
CA THR A 45 35.79 -14.47 -6.56
C THR A 45 36.55 -15.18 -5.44
N ALA A 46 37.84 -15.44 -5.66
CA ALA A 46 38.75 -15.93 -4.62
C ALA A 46 39.41 -14.78 -3.81
N ASP A 47 39.23 -13.54 -4.24
CA ASP A 47 39.74 -12.35 -3.55
C ASP A 47 38.69 -11.86 -2.53
N GLU A 48 39.00 -12.06 -1.24
CA GLU A 48 38.15 -11.65 -0.11
C GLU A 48 37.90 -10.14 -0.06
N GLY A 49 38.87 -9.32 -0.48
CA GLY A 49 38.74 -7.87 -0.52
C GLY A 49 37.77 -7.39 -1.61
N VAL A 50 37.74 -8.10 -2.75
CA VAL A 50 36.74 -7.89 -3.80
C VAL A 50 35.36 -8.36 -3.33
N ALA A 51 35.26 -9.55 -2.73
CA ALA A 51 34.00 -10.09 -2.22
C ALA A 51 33.34 -9.12 -1.22
N ALA A 52 34.10 -8.65 -0.22
CA ALA A 52 33.58 -7.72 0.79
C ALA A 52 33.11 -6.38 0.18
N ARG A 53 33.78 -5.87 -0.86
CA ARG A 53 33.35 -4.66 -1.57
C ARG A 53 32.07 -4.88 -2.35
N VAL A 54 31.93 -6.02 -3.02
CA VAL A 54 30.72 -6.38 -3.78
C VAL A 54 29.53 -6.56 -2.84
N GLU A 55 29.70 -7.24 -1.71
CA GLU A 55 28.66 -7.39 -0.69
C GLU A 55 28.19 -6.02 -0.15
N ALA A 56 29.13 -5.10 0.13
CA ALA A 56 28.80 -3.75 0.57
C ALA A 56 28.05 -2.92 -0.49
N VAL A 57 28.28 -3.18 -1.78
CA VAL A 57 27.49 -2.57 -2.87
C VAL A 57 26.12 -3.23 -2.96
N GLN A 58 26.05 -4.56 -2.90
CA GLN A 58 24.79 -5.30 -2.94
C GLN A 58 23.85 -4.88 -1.81
N HIS A 59 24.38 -4.69 -0.59
CA HIS A 59 23.60 -4.19 0.55
C HIS A 59 23.00 -2.80 0.28
N ARG A 60 23.79 -1.89 -0.34
CA ARG A 60 23.30 -0.56 -0.73
C ARG A 60 22.22 -0.64 -1.81
N VAL A 61 22.37 -1.53 -2.79
CA VAL A 61 21.35 -1.77 -3.83
C VAL A 61 20.06 -2.29 -3.21
N THR A 62 20.12 -3.25 -2.28
CA THR A 62 18.94 -3.74 -1.57
C THR A 62 18.23 -2.62 -0.79
N GLY A 63 18.98 -1.74 -0.13
CA GLY A 63 18.39 -0.56 0.52
C GLY A 63 17.66 0.38 -0.44
N ILE A 64 18.21 0.60 -1.65
CA ILE A 64 17.55 1.38 -2.70
C ILE A 64 16.26 0.68 -3.17
N LEU A 65 16.31 -0.64 -3.39
CA LEU A 65 15.14 -1.43 -3.78
C LEU A 65 14.01 -1.31 -2.75
N ASP A 66 14.33 -1.39 -1.46
CA ASP A 66 13.35 -1.23 -0.39
C ASP A 66 12.75 0.17 -0.36
N GLY A 67 13.57 1.20 -0.63
CA GLY A 67 13.11 2.57 -0.84
C GLY A 67 12.11 2.68 -2.00
N LEU A 68 12.44 2.12 -3.17
CA LEU A 68 11.56 2.12 -4.34
C LEU A 68 10.25 1.37 -4.08
N ARG A 69 10.30 0.22 -3.39
CA ARG A 69 9.10 -0.53 -2.97
C ARG A 69 8.23 0.29 -2.01
N CYS A 70 8.85 1.05 -1.11
CA CYS A 70 8.12 1.97 -0.23
C CYS A 70 7.44 3.09 -1.03
N VAL A 71 8.13 3.68 -2.00
CA VAL A 71 7.53 4.68 -2.91
C VAL A 71 6.36 4.07 -3.70
N GLY A 72 6.54 2.89 -4.29
CA GLY A 72 5.47 2.18 -5.00
C GLY A 72 4.24 1.93 -4.12
N ALA A 73 4.45 1.50 -2.88
CA ALA A 73 3.36 1.30 -1.92
C ALA A 73 2.63 2.60 -1.55
N CYS A 74 3.32 3.74 -1.52
CA CYS A 74 2.69 5.06 -1.35
C CYS A 74 1.87 5.48 -2.58
N ILE A 75 2.30 5.09 -3.78
CA ILE A 75 1.55 5.34 -5.03
C ILE A 75 0.32 4.45 -5.09
N TYR A 76 0.46 3.13 -5.04
CA TYR A 76 -0.66 2.20 -4.99
C TYR A 76 -0.22 0.95 -4.23
N PRO A 77 -0.84 0.59 -3.09
CA PRO A 77 -0.43 -0.60 -2.35
C PRO A 77 -0.65 -1.87 -3.19
N PRO A 78 0.41 -2.58 -3.64
CA PRO A 78 0.28 -3.71 -4.58
C PRO A 78 -0.54 -4.85 -4.00
N VAL A 79 -0.47 -5.00 -2.67
CA VAL A 79 -1.25 -5.98 -1.90
C VAL A 79 -2.77 -5.81 -2.04
N LEU A 80 -3.27 -4.61 -2.40
CA LEU A 80 -4.70 -4.41 -2.69
C LEU A 80 -5.12 -5.07 -4.01
N ALA A 81 -4.22 -5.12 -4.99
CA ALA A 81 -4.45 -5.80 -6.26
C ALA A 81 -4.37 -7.32 -6.08
N SER A 82 -3.30 -7.81 -5.44
CA SER A 82 -3.05 -9.26 -5.32
C SER A 82 -3.92 -9.96 -4.27
N ALA A 83 -4.07 -9.39 -3.06
CA ALA A 83 -4.62 -10.14 -1.92
C ALA A 83 -6.10 -9.90 -1.63
N GLY A 84 -6.75 -8.92 -2.26
CA GLY A 84 -8.12 -8.55 -1.89
C GLY A 84 -8.22 -7.24 -1.14
N LEU A 85 -9.44 -6.69 -1.05
CA LEU A 85 -9.71 -5.52 -0.22
C LEU A 85 -9.46 -5.80 1.26
N GLY A 86 -9.96 -6.93 1.77
CA GLY A 86 -9.85 -7.28 3.19
C GLY A 86 -8.41 -7.54 3.63
N PRO A 87 -7.75 -8.59 3.08
CA PRO A 87 -6.34 -8.88 3.40
C PRO A 87 -5.42 -7.72 3.06
N GLY A 88 -5.62 -7.06 1.91
CA GLY A 88 -4.79 -5.92 1.50
C GLY A 88 -4.86 -4.73 2.46
N LEU A 89 -6.05 -4.35 2.93
CA LEU A 89 -6.18 -3.27 3.91
C LEU A 89 -5.58 -3.64 5.28
N ARG A 90 -5.62 -4.91 5.67
CA ARG A 90 -4.96 -5.37 6.91
C ARG A 90 -3.44 -5.26 6.80
N ALA A 91 -2.86 -5.70 5.70
CA ALA A 91 -1.42 -5.59 5.46
C ALA A 91 -0.95 -4.14 5.44
N VAL A 92 -1.71 -3.23 4.80
CA VAL A 92 -1.40 -1.79 4.83
C VAL A 92 -1.47 -1.22 6.25
N ALA A 93 -2.51 -1.58 7.02
CA ALA A 93 -2.63 -1.12 8.41
C ALA A 93 -1.50 -1.64 9.30
N GLU A 94 -1.09 -2.90 9.13
CA GLU A 94 0.02 -3.49 9.87
C GLU A 94 1.34 -2.76 9.59
N LYS A 95 1.64 -2.49 8.31
CA LYS A 95 2.84 -1.72 7.92
C LYS A 95 2.87 -0.31 8.53
N LEU A 96 1.70 0.28 8.79
CA LEU A 96 1.56 1.62 9.37
C LEU A 96 1.34 1.61 10.90
N ASP A 97 1.45 0.44 11.55
CA ASP A 97 1.18 0.24 12.98
C ASP A 97 -0.22 0.72 13.42
N LEU A 98 -1.25 0.36 12.66
CA LEU A 98 -2.64 0.74 12.93
C LEU A 98 -3.45 -0.44 13.49
N ARG A 99 -4.23 -0.20 14.55
CA ARG A 99 -5.14 -1.23 15.11
C ARG A 99 -6.47 -1.22 14.36
N LEU A 100 -6.57 -2.06 13.33
CA LEU A 100 -7.69 -2.05 12.39
C LEU A 100 -8.83 -3.02 12.75
N ARG A 101 -10.07 -2.51 12.70
CA ARG A 101 -11.31 -3.31 12.67
C ARG A 101 -12.04 -3.08 11.33
N LEU A 102 -12.10 -4.12 10.50
CA LEU A 102 -12.78 -4.08 9.20
C LEU A 102 -14.15 -4.75 9.25
N ASP A 103 -15.13 -4.09 8.66
CA ASP A 103 -16.49 -4.59 8.44
C ASP A 103 -16.87 -4.39 6.96
N LEU A 104 -16.62 -5.42 6.15
CA LEU A 104 -16.79 -5.41 4.70
C LEU A 104 -18.15 -6.00 4.29
N PRO A 105 -18.69 -5.66 3.10
CA PRO A 105 -19.92 -6.27 2.62
C PRO A 105 -19.72 -7.77 2.40
N ARG A 106 -20.78 -8.57 2.62
CA ARG A 106 -20.80 -10.00 2.30
C ARG A 106 -20.79 -10.27 0.79
N VAL A 107 -21.28 -9.31 0.01
CA VAL A 107 -21.30 -9.39 -1.45
C VAL A 107 -20.01 -8.81 -1.99
N GLU A 108 -19.42 -9.49 -2.97
CA GLU A 108 -18.19 -9.05 -3.61
C GLU A 108 -18.41 -7.74 -4.38
N LEU A 109 -17.45 -6.83 -4.22
CA LEU A 109 -17.40 -5.57 -4.94
C LEU A 109 -16.79 -5.84 -6.33
N GLY A 110 -17.37 -5.27 -7.38
CA GLY A 110 -16.75 -5.29 -8.70
C GLY A 110 -15.36 -4.64 -8.67
N GLN A 111 -14.49 -5.01 -9.61
CA GLN A 111 -13.07 -4.60 -9.61
C GLN A 111 -12.87 -3.09 -9.47
N ALA A 112 -13.60 -2.28 -10.25
CA ALA A 112 -13.52 -0.82 -10.16
C ALA A 112 -13.93 -0.27 -8.78
N ALA A 113 -14.98 -0.85 -8.18
CA ALA A 113 -15.42 -0.49 -6.84
C ALA A 113 -14.38 -0.86 -5.78
N ARG A 114 -13.80 -2.06 -5.91
CA ARG A 114 -12.80 -2.61 -5.01
C ARG A 114 -11.53 -1.75 -5.00
N SER A 115 -10.95 -1.45 -6.17
CA SER A 115 -9.71 -0.67 -6.26
C SER A 115 -9.90 0.75 -5.73
N ARG A 116 -11.01 1.41 -6.06
CA ARG A 116 -11.31 2.77 -5.57
C ARG A 116 -11.56 2.81 -4.06
N THR A 117 -12.26 1.82 -3.53
CA THR A 117 -12.51 1.70 -2.08
C THR A 117 -11.22 1.41 -1.33
N GLY A 118 -10.41 0.48 -1.84
CA GLY A 118 -9.12 0.12 -1.26
C GLY A 118 -8.18 1.31 -1.21
N LEU A 119 -8.02 2.02 -2.34
CA LEU A 119 -7.13 3.18 -2.40
C LEU A 119 -7.60 4.32 -1.50
N LEU A 120 -8.91 4.61 -1.46
CA LEU A 120 -9.47 5.63 -0.55
C LEU A 120 -9.12 5.36 0.91
N ILE A 121 -9.29 4.12 1.35
CA ILE A 121 -9.04 3.75 2.74
C ILE A 121 -7.53 3.74 3.02
N ALA A 122 -6.72 3.23 2.09
CA ALA A 122 -5.27 3.23 2.23
C ALA A 122 -4.69 4.65 2.29
N ASP A 123 -5.16 5.57 1.44
CA ASP A 123 -4.76 6.98 1.49
C ASP A 123 -5.14 7.60 2.83
N HIS A 124 -6.32 7.28 3.37
CA HIS A 124 -6.71 7.75 4.69
C HIS A 124 -5.80 7.18 5.80
N PHE A 125 -5.39 5.91 5.72
CA PHE A 125 -4.46 5.33 6.70
C PHE A 125 -3.13 6.08 6.76
N HIS A 126 -2.60 6.56 5.63
CA HIS A 126 -1.38 7.36 5.59
C HIS A 126 -1.51 8.74 6.27
N THR A 127 -2.73 9.20 6.58
CA THR A 127 -2.96 10.42 7.39
C THR A 127 -2.91 10.17 8.90
N LEU A 128 -2.83 8.90 9.31
CA LEU A 128 -2.88 8.50 10.70
C LEU A 128 -1.49 8.31 11.30
N ARG A 129 -1.41 8.34 12.63
CA ARG A 129 -0.17 8.13 13.37
C ARG A 129 -0.06 6.65 13.76
N PRO A 130 1.14 6.08 13.86
CA PRO A 130 1.36 4.78 14.50
C PRO A 130 0.64 4.67 15.84
N GLY A 131 0.06 3.50 16.13
CA GLY A 131 -0.77 3.23 17.31
C GLY A 131 -2.24 3.68 17.21
N SER A 132 -2.69 4.31 16.11
CA SER A 132 -4.08 4.76 15.97
C SER A 132 -5.07 3.58 15.91
N LEU A 133 -6.23 3.74 16.56
CA LEU A 133 -7.34 2.79 16.46
C LEU A 133 -8.21 3.18 15.28
N VAL A 134 -8.51 2.23 14.38
CA VAL A 134 -9.29 2.52 13.16
C VAL A 134 -10.37 1.48 12.98
N ARG A 135 -11.62 1.92 12.78
CA ARG A 135 -12.73 1.08 12.38
C ARG A 135 -13.23 1.53 11.02
N VAL A 136 -13.23 0.62 10.05
CA VAL A 136 -13.75 0.89 8.70
C VAL A 136 -14.95 0.00 8.44
N ARG A 137 -16.03 0.60 7.98
CA ARG A 137 -17.24 -0.10 7.53
C ARG A 137 -17.51 0.24 6.07
N VAL A 138 -17.64 -0.80 5.26
CA VAL A 138 -17.98 -0.71 3.83
C VAL A 138 -19.34 -1.39 3.60
N ARG A 139 -20.23 -0.70 2.88
CA ARG A 139 -21.59 -1.19 2.58
C ARG A 139 -22.02 -0.85 1.16
N GLY A 140 -22.89 -1.67 0.60
CA GLY A 140 -23.47 -1.48 -0.74
C GLY A 140 -22.74 -2.26 -1.84
N ARG A 141 -23.24 -2.13 -3.07
CA ARG A 141 -22.73 -2.84 -4.27
C ARG A 141 -22.52 -1.89 -5.45
N ARG A 142 -23.58 -1.24 -5.95
CA ARG A 142 -23.50 -0.19 -7.01
C ARG A 142 -23.12 1.19 -6.45
N ILE A 143 -23.62 1.49 -5.26
CA ILE A 143 -23.25 2.67 -4.49
C ILE A 143 -22.58 2.18 -3.22
N VAL A 144 -21.26 2.34 -3.15
CA VAL A 144 -20.46 1.92 -2.01
C VAL A 144 -20.37 3.07 -1.03
N ARG A 145 -20.74 2.82 0.23
CA ARG A 145 -20.60 3.76 1.33
C ARG A 145 -19.49 3.28 2.23
N VAL A 146 -18.51 4.15 2.46
CA VAL A 146 -17.39 3.91 3.37
C VAL A 146 -17.57 4.84 4.57
N SER A 147 -17.50 4.27 5.77
CA SER A 147 -17.39 5.02 7.01
C SER A 147 -16.11 4.62 7.71
N ILE A 148 -15.30 5.61 8.05
CA ILE A 148 -14.05 5.42 8.79
C ILE A 148 -14.17 6.16 10.10
N ILE A 149 -13.76 5.50 11.16
CA ILE A 149 -13.70 6.07 12.49
C ILE A 149 -12.29 5.84 13.01
N ASP A 150 -11.57 6.92 13.28
CA ASP A 150 -10.22 6.88 13.79
C ASP A 150 -10.10 7.58 15.14
N GLN A 151 -9.18 7.09 15.96
CA GLN A 151 -8.77 7.71 17.20
C GLN A 151 -7.25 7.65 17.27
N GLN A 152 -6.62 8.82 17.15
CA GLN A 152 -5.17 8.94 17.21
C GLN A 152 -4.68 8.91 18.67
N PRO A 153 -3.43 8.48 18.92
CA PRO A 153 -2.81 8.55 20.24
C PRO A 153 -2.70 9.98 20.78
N GLY A 154 -2.40 10.13 22.07
CA GLY A 154 -2.17 11.43 22.69
C GLY A 154 -3.44 12.21 23.06
N GLY A 155 -4.55 11.51 23.31
CA GLY A 155 -5.81 12.13 23.79
C GLY A 155 -6.61 12.87 22.73
N MET A 156 -6.25 12.73 21.44
CA MET A 156 -6.99 13.36 20.35
C MET A 156 -8.44 12.86 20.27
N PRO A 157 -9.39 13.75 19.94
CA PRO A 157 -10.79 13.36 19.82
C PRO A 157 -10.96 12.36 18.69
N ARG A 158 -11.88 11.43 18.90
CA ARG A 158 -12.29 10.47 17.88
C ARG A 158 -12.92 11.21 16.69
N ARG A 159 -12.45 10.91 15.48
CA ARG A 159 -12.96 11.49 14.23
C ARG A 159 -13.83 10.46 13.50
N SER A 160 -14.76 10.99 12.71
CA SER A 160 -15.69 10.18 11.91
C SER A 160 -15.71 10.73 10.51
N HIS A 161 -15.47 9.85 9.55
CA HIS A 161 -15.34 10.18 8.15
C HIS A 161 -16.33 9.37 7.30
N ARG A 162 -16.77 9.96 6.18
CA ARG A 162 -17.70 9.31 5.26
C ARG A 162 -17.35 9.58 3.81
N ALA A 163 -17.38 8.53 2.99
CA ALA A 163 -17.30 8.63 1.54
C ALA A 163 -18.42 7.82 0.88
N VAL A 164 -18.84 8.27 -0.31
CA VAL A 164 -19.80 7.55 -1.15
C VAL A 164 -19.24 7.45 -2.55
N LEU A 165 -19.11 6.23 -3.06
CA LEU A 165 -18.59 5.93 -4.39
C LEU A 165 -19.72 5.38 -5.25
N ARG A 166 -19.88 5.93 -6.46
CA ARG A 166 -20.68 5.32 -7.52
C ARG A 166 -19.78 4.40 -8.34
N CYS A 167 -20.19 3.16 -8.47
CA CYS A 167 -19.53 2.15 -9.27
C CYS A 167 -20.32 2.03 -10.57
N GLY A 168 -19.91 2.83 -11.55
CA GLY A 168 -20.31 2.72 -12.96
C GLY A 168 -19.18 2.08 -13.75
#